data_AF-A0A168CDU1-F1
#
_entry.id   AF-A0A168CDU1-F1
#
_cell.length_a   1.000
_cell.length_b   1.000
_cell.length_c   1.000
_cell.angle_alpha   90.00
_cell.angle_beta   90.00
_cell.angle_gamma   90.00
#
_symmetry.space_group_name_H-M   'P 1'
#
loop_
_entity.id
_entity.type
_entity.pdbx_description
1 polymer ?
#
loop_
_entity_poly.entity_id
_entity_poly.type
_entity_poly.pdbx_seq_one_letter_code
_entity_poly.pdbx_strand_id
1 'polypeptide(L)'
;MTPISSTASPITISMEDQFVDMQIKCQEKTFNVHRVLVCSASPVILKAMTGAFKEASTKVYEIRDYDVNTVKCMLDFIYTGHYKSNEERNTSDAPGISGSRASQPGSTRVEAQKDITIQSKILAHLQINAVGCQYQIPGLCALSLSNITKLLADYWDAEWFCIFIRKCYDLSDDEELHNFIAETAGKHVDELLDREDFDELDAPAAFYRKMLRTSVETTKSIERGIALKQKVRHEATEKAIQNEVDKMRSRLSKLEDLNSTLSAITKVVGVQKKCRSCGQRKGFRIGDTDRGFTAVCGNCGAEHPNTDYLNHIYLPRQSAMALRW
;
A
#
# COMPACT_ATOMS: atom_id res chain seq x y z
N MET A 1 -3.85 -4.36 -51.63
CA MET A 1 -3.58 -3.10 -50.90
C MET A 1 -2.76 -3.46 -49.67
N THR A 2 -1.44 -3.26 -49.72
CA THR A 2 -0.57 -3.43 -48.56
C THR A 2 -0.62 -2.16 -47.70
N PRO A 3 -0.75 -2.26 -46.37
CA PRO A 3 -0.74 -1.09 -45.51
C PRO A 3 0.69 -0.55 -45.42
N ILE A 4 0.84 0.75 -45.67
CA ILE A 4 2.10 1.46 -45.49
C ILE A 4 2.33 1.58 -43.99
N SER A 5 3.23 0.76 -43.45
CA SER A 5 3.71 0.89 -42.08
C SER A 5 4.60 2.13 -42.01
N SER A 6 4.05 3.25 -41.54
CA SER A 6 4.81 4.47 -41.29
C SER A 6 5.59 4.31 -39.99
N THR A 7 6.84 3.87 -40.10
CA THR A 7 7.83 3.88 -39.01
C THR A 7 8.62 5.18 -39.03
N ALA A 8 7.93 6.33 -39.14
CA ALA A 8 8.60 7.61 -39.00
C ALA A 8 8.96 7.80 -37.52
N SER A 9 10.26 7.82 -37.22
CA SER A 9 10.76 8.28 -35.92
C SER A 9 10.17 9.67 -35.63
N PRO A 10 9.73 9.96 -34.40
CA PRO A 10 9.19 11.27 -34.07
C PRO A 10 10.21 12.36 -34.39
N ILE A 11 9.76 13.42 -35.07
CA ILE A 11 10.57 14.60 -35.35
C ILE A 11 10.95 15.20 -33.98
N THR A 12 12.24 15.19 -33.66
CA THR A 12 12.77 15.78 -32.44
C THR A 12 13.28 17.17 -32.78
N ILE A 13 12.63 18.20 -32.24
CA ILE A 13 13.01 19.61 -32.41
C ILE A 13 13.61 20.08 -31.09
N SER A 14 14.67 20.89 -31.14
CA SER A 14 15.38 21.49 -29.99
C SER A 14 15.38 23.02 -30.08
N MET A 15 15.65 23.71 -28.97
CA MET A 15 15.84 25.17 -28.94
C MET A 15 17.09 25.64 -29.71
N GLU A 16 18.00 24.73 -30.02
CA GLU A 16 19.27 25.00 -30.75
C GLU A 16 19.14 24.77 -32.26
N ASP A 17 17.98 24.31 -32.73
CA ASP A 17 17.77 23.99 -34.14
C ASP A 17 17.57 25.23 -35.01
N GLN A 18 17.70 25.03 -36.33
CA GLN A 18 17.40 26.04 -37.34
C GLN A 18 15.89 26.33 -37.40
N PHE A 19 15.52 27.47 -37.99
CA PHE A 19 14.13 27.93 -38.18
C PHE A 19 13.41 28.52 -36.96
N VAL A 20 14.16 28.94 -35.93
CA VAL A 20 13.63 29.80 -34.88
C VAL A 20 13.07 31.11 -35.46
N ASP A 21 11.83 31.44 -35.13
CA ASP A 21 11.05 32.55 -35.70
C ASP A 21 10.38 33.42 -34.62
N MET A 22 10.76 33.20 -33.36
CA MET A 22 10.27 33.92 -32.19
C MET A 22 11.36 34.01 -31.10
N GLN A 23 11.30 35.06 -30.28
CA GLN A 23 12.15 35.22 -29.11
C GLN A 23 11.33 35.31 -27.83
N ILE A 24 11.80 34.63 -26.78
CA ILE A 24 11.32 34.82 -25.41
C ILE A 24 12.44 35.48 -24.60
N LYS A 25 12.17 36.65 -24.04
CA LYS A 25 13.09 37.39 -23.18
C LYS A 25 12.71 37.18 -21.72
N CYS A 26 13.69 36.85 -20.90
CA CYS A 26 13.54 36.73 -19.46
C CYS A 26 14.79 37.32 -18.81
N GLN A 27 14.63 38.45 -18.11
CA GLN A 27 15.76 39.21 -17.56
C GLN A 27 16.79 39.52 -18.67
N GLU A 28 18.08 39.23 -18.43
CA GLU A 28 19.15 39.43 -19.42
C GLU A 28 19.27 38.31 -20.45
N LYS A 29 18.48 37.23 -20.32
CA LYS A 29 18.54 36.08 -21.22
C LYS A 29 17.48 36.14 -22.30
N THR A 30 17.89 35.83 -23.53
CA THR A 30 16.98 35.65 -24.67
C THR A 30 17.04 34.20 -25.13
N PHE A 31 15.87 33.59 -25.30
CA PHE A 31 15.68 32.26 -25.86
C PHE A 31 15.11 32.40 -27.27
N ASN A 32 15.81 31.86 -28.27
CA ASN A 32 15.28 31.76 -29.62
C ASN A 32 14.46 30.47 -29.71
N VAL A 33 13.21 30.56 -30.15
CA VAL A 33 12.25 29.45 -30.08
C VAL A 33 11.43 29.35 -31.36
N HIS A 34 10.84 28.17 -31.57
CA HIS A 34 9.89 27.92 -32.65
C HIS A 34 8.51 28.39 -32.19
N ARG A 35 8.00 29.43 -32.84
CA ARG A 35 6.69 30.02 -32.55
C ARG A 35 5.58 28.99 -32.57
N VAL A 36 5.62 28.05 -33.53
CA VAL A 36 4.61 27.00 -33.66
C VAL A 36 4.54 26.12 -32.42
N LEU A 37 5.68 25.74 -31.82
CA LEU A 37 5.70 24.90 -30.63
C LEU A 37 5.18 25.66 -29.40
N VAL A 38 5.73 26.86 -29.16
CA VAL A 38 5.36 27.67 -28.00
C VAL A 38 3.89 28.11 -28.05
N CYS A 39 3.41 28.57 -29.20
CA CYS A 39 2.01 28.98 -29.35
C CYS A 39 1.04 27.80 -29.31
N SER A 40 1.45 26.60 -29.75
CA SER A 40 0.61 25.41 -29.61
C SER A 40 0.51 24.95 -28.16
N ALA A 41 1.58 25.13 -27.37
CA ALA A 41 1.63 24.72 -25.98
C ALA A 41 0.97 25.71 -25.01
N SER A 42 0.98 27.01 -25.32
CA SER A 42 0.43 28.06 -24.46
C SER A 42 -0.60 28.93 -25.19
N PRO A 43 -1.90 28.81 -24.85
CA PRO A 43 -2.95 29.69 -25.34
C PRO A 43 -2.70 31.17 -25.02
N VAL A 44 -2.06 31.46 -23.89
CA VAL A 44 -1.71 32.81 -23.45
C VAL A 44 -0.70 33.44 -24.41
N ILE A 45 0.37 32.72 -24.74
CA ILE A 45 1.39 33.20 -25.68
C ILE A 45 0.81 33.27 -27.09
N LEU A 46 0.00 32.29 -27.51
CA LEU A 46 -0.70 32.32 -28.79
C LEU A 46 -1.52 33.61 -28.95
N LYS A 47 -2.31 33.97 -27.94
CA LYS A 47 -3.16 35.16 -27.96
C LYS A 47 -2.33 36.45 -28.06
N ALA A 48 -1.22 36.54 -27.33
CA ALA A 48 -0.32 37.68 -27.45
C ALA A 48 0.33 37.77 -28.85
N MET A 49 0.67 36.63 -29.44
CA MET A 49 1.35 36.55 -30.73
C MET A 49 0.46 36.67 -31.96
N THR A 50 -0.86 36.58 -31.78
CA THR A 50 -1.86 36.70 -32.85
C THR A 50 -2.78 37.90 -32.67
N GLY A 51 -2.73 38.54 -31.50
CA GLY A 51 -3.51 39.73 -31.18
C GLY A 51 -2.94 41.03 -31.76
N ALA A 52 -3.47 42.15 -31.28
CA ALA A 52 -3.08 43.49 -31.70
C ALA A 52 -1.89 44.08 -30.89
N PHE A 53 -1.20 43.25 -30.11
CA PHE A 53 -0.12 43.71 -29.24
C PHE A 53 1.23 43.76 -29.99
N LYS A 54 2.21 44.46 -29.40
CA LYS A 54 3.55 44.63 -30.00
C LYS A 54 4.27 43.30 -30.22
N GLU A 55 3.95 42.29 -29.43
CA GLU A 55 4.51 40.94 -29.49
C GLU A 55 4.20 40.31 -30.86
N ALA A 56 2.99 40.53 -31.40
CA ALA A 56 2.59 39.99 -32.70
C ALA A 56 3.42 40.54 -33.87
N SER A 57 3.84 41.81 -33.82
CA SER A 57 4.67 42.42 -34.86
C SER A 57 6.17 42.18 -34.62
N THR A 58 6.63 42.32 -33.37
CA THR A 58 8.05 42.19 -33.01
C THR A 58 8.54 40.74 -32.93
N LYS A 59 7.63 39.78 -32.73
CA LYS A 59 7.93 38.36 -32.46
C LYS A 59 8.78 38.16 -31.20
N VAL A 60 8.75 39.12 -30.29
CA VAL A 60 9.42 39.07 -28.99
C VAL A 60 8.37 39.03 -27.89
N TYR A 61 8.40 38.01 -27.04
CA TYR A 61 7.58 37.92 -25.84
C TYR A 61 8.45 38.06 -24.60
N GLU A 62 8.08 38.92 -23.66
CA GLU A 62 8.88 39.20 -22.47
C GLU A 62 8.21 38.63 -21.22
N ILE A 63 8.95 37.81 -20.45
CA ILE A 63 8.53 37.23 -19.18
C ILE A 63 9.32 37.93 -18.07
N ARG A 64 8.61 38.53 -17.12
CA ARG A 64 9.21 39.38 -16.06
C ARG A 64 9.07 38.81 -14.66
N ASP A 65 8.02 38.04 -14.42
CA ASP A 65 7.63 37.60 -13.08
C ASP A 65 8.35 36.31 -12.63
N TYR A 66 9.18 35.73 -13.51
CA TYR A 66 9.92 34.49 -13.25
C TYR A 66 11.41 34.64 -13.52
N ASP A 67 12.19 33.80 -12.86
CA ASP A 67 13.62 33.69 -13.10
C ASP A 67 13.91 32.88 -14.38
N VAL A 68 15.15 33.06 -14.87
CA VAL A 68 15.63 32.44 -16.10
C VAL A 68 15.56 30.91 -16.07
N ASN A 69 15.78 30.28 -14.92
CA ASN A 69 15.76 28.82 -14.82
C ASN A 69 14.32 28.29 -14.89
N THR A 70 13.37 28.94 -14.21
CA THR A 70 11.94 28.59 -14.31
C THR A 70 11.43 28.70 -15.74
N VAL A 71 11.76 29.79 -16.44
CA VAL A 71 11.41 29.95 -17.87
C VAL A 71 12.09 28.90 -18.74
N LYS A 72 13.37 28.59 -18.49
CA LYS A 72 14.07 27.51 -19.21
C LYS A 72 13.38 26.16 -19.02
N CYS A 73 12.97 25.80 -17.80
CA CYS A 73 12.26 24.55 -17.53
C CYS A 73 10.90 24.48 -18.24
N MET A 74 10.17 25.60 -18.29
CA MET A 74 8.94 25.69 -19.09
C MET A 74 9.22 25.40 -20.58
N LEU A 75 10.28 25.98 -21.14
CA LEU A 75 10.65 25.75 -22.55
C LEU A 75 11.16 24.34 -22.80
N ASP A 76 12.01 23.79 -21.93
CA ASP A 76 12.46 22.39 -21.99
C ASP A 76 11.23 21.45 -22.05
N PHE A 77 10.20 21.73 -21.24
CA PHE A 77 8.97 20.96 -21.25
C PHE A 77 8.17 21.09 -22.55
N ILE A 78 8.02 22.30 -23.10
CA ILE A 78 7.31 22.52 -24.37
C ILE A 78 7.94 21.69 -25.51
N TYR A 79 9.26 21.56 -25.51
CA TYR A 79 9.98 20.85 -26.55
C TYR A 79 10.05 19.33 -26.33
N THR A 80 10.17 18.89 -25.07
CA THR A 80 10.52 17.50 -24.76
C THR A 80 9.47 16.74 -23.94
N GLY A 81 8.45 17.43 -23.43
CA GLY A 81 7.49 16.90 -22.47
C GLY A 81 8.07 16.71 -21.05
N HIS A 82 9.33 17.10 -20.83
CA HIS A 82 10.03 16.94 -19.57
C HIS A 82 10.90 18.17 -19.25
N TYR A 83 11.29 18.31 -17.99
CA TYR A 83 12.31 19.28 -17.59
C TYR A 83 13.17 18.67 -16.50
N LYS A 84 14.44 19.09 -16.44
CA LYS A 84 15.37 18.71 -15.39
C LYS A 84 15.39 19.78 -14.30
N SER A 85 15.26 19.38 -13.05
CA SER A 85 15.55 20.28 -11.92
C SER A 85 17.06 20.62 -11.93
N ASN A 86 17.44 21.75 -11.32
CA ASN A 86 18.77 22.36 -11.49
C ASN A 86 19.95 21.42 -11.09
N GLU A 87 19.70 20.35 -10.33
CA GLU A 87 20.72 19.39 -9.91
C GLU A 87 20.89 18.18 -10.84
N GLU A 88 19.85 17.76 -11.56
CA GLU A 88 19.99 16.70 -12.59
C GLU A 88 20.86 17.14 -13.77
N ARG A 89 21.04 18.47 -13.94
CA ARG A 89 21.96 19.04 -14.92
C ARG A 89 23.42 19.00 -14.45
N ASN A 90 23.66 19.05 -13.14
CA ASN A 90 25.02 19.02 -12.58
C ASN A 90 25.65 17.62 -12.57
N THR A 91 24.86 16.57 -12.76
CA THR A 91 25.35 15.18 -12.85
C THR A 91 25.72 14.73 -14.27
N SER A 92 25.38 15.50 -15.31
CA SER A 92 25.58 15.08 -16.71
C SER A 92 26.61 15.88 -17.51
N ASP A 93 27.10 17.03 -17.03
CA ASP A 93 27.98 17.92 -17.81
C ASP A 93 29.24 18.41 -17.05
N ALA A 94 29.99 17.50 -16.42
CA ALA A 94 31.32 17.81 -15.88
C ALA A 94 32.42 17.02 -16.62
N PRO A 95 33.34 17.67 -17.35
CA PRO A 95 34.60 17.06 -17.76
C PRO A 95 35.44 16.81 -16.52
N GLY A 96 35.91 15.57 -16.34
CA GLY A 96 36.65 15.15 -15.16
C GLY A 96 37.86 16.04 -14.86
N ILE A 97 37.89 16.60 -13.65
CA ILE A 97 39.12 17.07 -13.02
C ILE A 97 39.22 16.42 -11.64
N SER A 98 40.12 15.45 -11.57
CA SER A 98 40.66 14.84 -10.36
C SER A 98 41.32 15.91 -9.49
N GLY A 99 41.01 15.92 -8.19
CA GLY A 99 41.62 16.86 -7.25
C GLY A 99 41.16 16.63 -5.82
N SER A 100 41.75 15.63 -5.17
CA SER A 100 41.63 15.32 -3.75
C SER A 100 41.71 16.54 -2.82
N ARG A 101 40.82 16.61 -1.82
CA ARG A 101 41.23 16.95 -0.45
C ARG A 101 40.30 16.34 0.60
N ALA A 102 40.93 15.66 1.53
CA ALA A 102 40.32 14.91 2.62
C ALA A 102 39.84 15.80 3.78
N SER A 103 38.91 15.21 4.55
CA SER A 103 38.62 15.41 5.99
C SER A 103 37.68 16.56 6.39
N GLN A 104 36.47 16.24 6.88
CA GLN A 104 36.19 15.96 8.31
C GLN A 104 34.78 15.33 8.51
N PRO A 105 34.56 14.51 9.56
CA PRO A 105 33.24 14.01 9.95
C PRO A 105 32.57 14.98 10.94
N GLY A 106 31.52 15.66 10.47
CA GLY A 106 30.59 16.41 11.30
C GLY A 106 29.16 16.02 10.92
N SER A 107 28.58 15.06 11.63
CA SER A 107 27.32 14.39 11.26
C SER A 107 26.12 15.34 11.17
N THR A 108 26.11 16.45 11.91
CA THR A 108 24.98 17.40 11.96
C THR A 108 24.96 18.43 10.82
N ARG A 109 26.10 18.76 10.20
CA ARG A 109 26.15 19.78 9.14
C ARG A 109 25.67 19.25 7.78
N VAL A 110 25.77 17.93 7.58
CA VAL A 110 25.43 17.27 6.32
C VAL A 110 23.91 17.13 6.18
N GLU A 111 23.22 16.81 7.28
CA GLU A 111 21.76 16.66 7.31
C GLU A 111 21.06 18.01 7.08
N ALA A 112 21.38 19.04 7.87
CA ALA A 112 20.81 20.39 7.67
C ALA A 112 21.08 20.96 6.27
N GLN A 113 22.24 20.67 5.67
CA GLN A 113 22.55 21.11 4.30
C GLN A 113 21.72 20.35 3.26
N LYS A 114 21.46 19.05 3.47
CA LYS A 114 20.60 18.23 2.62
C LYS A 114 19.15 18.71 2.69
N ASP A 115 18.68 19.07 3.88
CA ASP A 115 17.32 19.56 4.12
C ASP A 115 17.06 20.89 3.40
N ILE A 116 17.94 21.87 3.55
CA ILE A 116 17.89 23.15 2.80
C ILE A 116 17.87 22.91 1.28
N THR A 117 18.63 21.92 0.83
CA THR A 117 18.72 21.57 -0.59
C THR A 117 17.40 20.99 -1.11
N ILE A 118 16.75 20.08 -0.36
CA ILE A 118 15.46 19.49 -0.76
C ILE A 118 14.35 20.54 -0.76
N GLN A 119 14.26 21.38 0.28
CA GLN A 119 13.30 22.48 0.36
C GLN A 119 13.42 23.39 -0.88
N SER A 120 14.65 23.75 -1.26
CA SER A 120 14.89 24.59 -2.45
C SER A 120 14.43 23.92 -3.75
N LYS A 121 14.55 22.58 -3.87
CA LYS A 121 14.05 21.82 -5.02
C LYS A 121 12.53 21.84 -5.09
N ILE A 122 11.86 21.63 -3.96
CA ILE A 122 10.39 21.67 -3.92
C ILE A 122 9.90 23.06 -4.31
N LEU A 123 10.54 24.14 -3.83
CA LEU A 123 10.21 25.51 -4.22
C LEU A 123 10.45 25.78 -5.71
N ALA A 124 11.52 25.24 -6.30
CA ALA A 124 11.75 25.34 -7.73
C ALA A 124 10.64 24.66 -8.53
N HIS A 125 10.17 23.48 -8.11
CA HIS A 125 9.02 22.83 -8.74
C HIS A 125 7.72 23.62 -8.55
N LEU A 126 7.53 24.29 -7.41
CA LEU A 126 6.39 25.19 -7.20
C LEU A 126 6.41 26.39 -8.15
N GLN A 127 7.57 27.00 -8.38
CA GLN A 127 7.70 28.07 -9.38
C GLN A 127 7.39 27.58 -10.81
N ILE A 128 7.82 26.35 -11.13
CA ILE A 128 7.53 25.72 -12.42
C ILE A 128 6.03 25.39 -12.56
N ASN A 129 5.38 25.00 -11.46
CA ASN A 129 3.93 24.83 -11.41
C ASN A 129 3.20 26.14 -11.65
N ALA A 130 3.59 27.21 -10.95
CA ALA A 130 3.03 28.54 -11.07
C ALA A 130 3.13 29.08 -12.50
N VAL A 131 4.31 29.00 -13.13
CA VAL A 131 4.48 29.44 -14.53
C VAL A 131 3.64 28.58 -15.49
N GLY A 132 3.49 27.28 -15.21
CA GLY A 132 2.58 26.40 -15.95
C GLY A 132 1.14 26.89 -15.90
N CYS A 133 0.65 27.27 -14.72
CA CYS A 133 -0.71 27.81 -14.55
C CYS A 133 -0.87 29.16 -15.26
N GLN A 134 0.05 30.10 -15.04
CA GLN A 134 -0.01 31.43 -15.64
C GLN A 134 -0.06 31.37 -17.17
N TYR A 135 0.71 30.45 -17.78
CA TYR A 135 0.77 30.26 -19.23
C TYR A 135 -0.19 29.19 -19.76
N GLN A 136 -1.03 28.62 -18.90
CA GLN A 136 -2.02 27.59 -19.22
C GLN A 136 -1.42 26.39 -19.96
N ILE A 137 -0.42 25.76 -19.33
CA ILE A 137 0.28 24.56 -19.81
C ILE A 137 -0.02 23.39 -18.84
N PRO A 138 -1.17 22.70 -18.94
CA PRO A 138 -1.63 21.74 -17.93
C PRO A 138 -0.64 20.59 -17.68
N GLY A 139 0.03 20.11 -18.74
CA GLY A 139 1.03 19.06 -18.60
C GLY A 139 2.24 19.48 -17.74
N LEU A 140 2.60 20.76 -17.74
CA LEU A 140 3.68 21.28 -16.90
C LEU A 140 3.26 21.35 -15.43
N CYS A 141 2.01 21.79 -15.16
CA CYS A 141 1.41 21.77 -13.83
C CYS A 141 1.38 20.36 -13.27
N ALA A 142 0.87 19.39 -14.04
CA ALA A 142 0.81 17.98 -13.63
C ALA A 142 2.20 17.38 -13.35
N LEU A 143 3.20 17.66 -14.20
CA LEU A 143 4.55 17.13 -14.00
C LEU A 143 5.25 17.76 -12.78
N SER A 144 5.12 19.07 -12.60
CA SER A 144 5.66 19.76 -11.41
C SER A 144 5.00 19.30 -10.12
N LEU A 145 3.67 19.16 -10.10
CA LEU A 145 2.96 18.61 -8.96
C LEU A 145 3.37 17.15 -8.67
N SER A 146 3.57 16.32 -9.70
CA SER A 146 4.07 14.96 -9.53
C SER A 146 5.45 14.94 -8.87
N ASN A 147 6.35 15.85 -9.25
CA ASN A 147 7.68 15.94 -8.65
C ASN A 147 7.63 16.46 -7.19
N ILE A 148 6.80 17.47 -6.91
CA ILE A 148 6.54 17.95 -5.54
C ILE A 148 6.02 16.80 -4.67
N THR A 149 5.04 16.05 -5.17
CA THR A 149 4.42 14.91 -4.47
C THR A 149 5.46 13.85 -4.09
N LYS A 150 6.35 13.49 -5.03
CA LYS A 150 7.43 12.52 -4.76
C LYS A 150 8.40 13.04 -3.71
N LEU A 151 8.85 14.29 -3.84
CA LEU A 151 9.82 14.88 -2.90
C LEU A 151 9.24 14.99 -1.48
N LEU A 152 7.97 15.38 -1.34
CA LEU A 152 7.31 15.45 -0.03
C LEU A 152 7.03 14.08 0.58
N ALA A 153 6.80 13.05 -0.24
CA ALA A 153 6.67 11.68 0.25
C ALA A 153 8.00 11.14 0.80
N ASP A 154 9.12 11.53 0.19
CA ASP A 154 10.46 11.11 0.60
C ASP A 154 11.04 11.98 1.73
N TYR A 155 10.60 13.24 1.83
CA TYR A 155 11.07 14.23 2.78
C TYR A 155 9.90 15.00 3.38
N TRP A 156 9.53 14.63 4.60
CA TRP A 156 8.51 15.28 5.40
C TRP A 156 9.16 16.12 6.51
N ASP A 157 8.71 17.37 6.65
CA ASP A 157 9.10 18.28 7.72
C ASP A 157 7.92 19.20 8.06
N ALA A 158 7.33 19.03 9.25
CA ALA A 158 6.09 19.72 9.62
C ALA A 158 6.26 21.26 9.73
N GLU A 159 7.40 21.73 10.20
CA GLU A 159 7.71 23.16 10.33
C GLU A 159 7.77 23.84 8.97
N TRP A 160 8.61 23.32 8.08
CA TRP A 160 8.75 23.87 6.75
C TRP A 160 7.49 23.66 5.91
N PHE A 161 6.72 22.60 6.14
CA PHE A 161 5.47 22.36 5.43
C PHE A 161 4.44 23.49 5.66
N CYS A 162 4.38 24.07 6.87
CA CYS A 162 3.53 25.22 7.14
C CYS A 162 3.93 26.44 6.28
N ILE A 163 5.24 26.70 6.17
CA ILE A 163 5.79 27.74 5.29
C ILE A 163 5.46 27.43 3.82
N PHE A 164 5.55 26.16 3.44
CA PHE A 164 5.27 25.71 2.08
C PHE A 164 3.81 25.91 1.69
N ILE A 165 2.85 25.64 2.58
CA ILE A 165 1.42 25.87 2.32
C ILE A 165 1.16 27.34 1.95
N ARG A 166 1.74 28.30 2.71
CA ARG A 166 1.62 29.73 2.41
C ARG A 166 2.14 30.05 1.01
N LYS A 167 3.35 29.56 0.69
CA LYS A 167 3.95 29.74 -0.64
C LYS A 167 3.10 29.15 -1.76
N CYS A 168 2.42 28.01 -1.54
CA CYS A 168 1.52 27.44 -2.53
C CYS A 168 0.38 28.38 -2.89
N TYR A 169 -0.26 29.01 -1.89
CA TYR A 169 -1.34 29.96 -2.11
C TYR A 169 -0.85 31.32 -2.62
N ASP A 170 0.36 31.74 -2.25
CA ASP A 170 0.94 33.01 -2.70
C ASP A 170 1.40 32.97 -4.18
N LEU A 171 1.85 31.81 -4.67
CA LEU A 171 2.53 31.69 -5.96
C LEU A 171 1.72 31.00 -7.06
N SER A 172 0.83 30.08 -6.70
CA SER A 172 0.13 29.24 -7.68
C SER A 172 -1.36 29.18 -7.43
N ASP A 173 -2.14 29.31 -8.49
CA ASP A 173 -3.59 29.10 -8.52
C ASP A 173 -3.97 27.67 -8.93
N ASP A 174 -3.03 26.72 -8.89
CA ASP A 174 -3.28 25.32 -9.24
C ASP A 174 -4.18 24.63 -8.19
N GLU A 175 -5.43 24.37 -8.57
CA GLU A 175 -6.40 23.66 -7.73
C GLU A 175 -5.92 22.25 -7.36
N GLU A 176 -5.21 21.54 -8.23
CA GLU A 176 -4.70 20.20 -7.94
C GLU A 176 -3.60 20.26 -6.88
N LEU A 177 -2.71 21.26 -6.96
CA LEU A 177 -1.71 21.52 -5.93
C LEU A 177 -2.36 21.85 -4.58
N HIS A 178 -3.35 22.75 -4.57
CA HIS A 178 -4.06 23.15 -3.35
C HIS A 178 -4.80 21.97 -2.71
N ASN A 179 -5.43 21.12 -3.53
CA ASN A 179 -6.03 19.88 -3.06
C ASN A 179 -4.99 18.94 -2.46
N PHE A 180 -3.85 18.77 -3.13
CA PHE A 180 -2.77 17.91 -2.69
C PHE A 180 -2.16 18.35 -1.35
N ILE A 181 -1.87 19.64 -1.16
CA ILE A 181 -1.33 20.12 0.12
C ILE A 181 -2.34 19.97 1.26
N ALA A 182 -3.64 20.16 1.00
CA ALA A 182 -4.68 19.94 2.00
C ALA A 182 -4.83 18.45 2.37
N GLU A 183 -4.74 17.54 1.38
CA GLU A 183 -4.73 16.10 1.63
C GLU A 183 -3.49 15.67 2.43
N THR A 184 -2.34 16.23 2.09
CA THR A 184 -1.07 15.94 2.79
C THR A 184 -1.15 16.43 4.23
N ALA A 185 -1.62 17.66 4.46
CA ALA A 185 -1.88 18.18 5.80
C ALA A 185 -2.84 17.25 6.59
N GLY A 186 -3.89 16.73 5.94
CA GLY A 186 -4.85 15.85 6.59
C GLY A 186 -4.28 14.49 7.00
N LYS A 187 -3.27 14.00 6.28
CA LYS A 187 -2.56 12.75 6.61
C LYS A 187 -1.58 12.90 7.78
N HIS A 188 -1.02 14.10 7.96
CA HIS A 188 -0.06 14.46 9.02
C HIS A 188 -0.66 15.44 10.04
N VAL A 189 -1.98 15.38 10.22
CA VAL A 189 -2.70 16.39 11.02
C VAL A 189 -2.27 16.37 12.48
N ASP A 190 -1.83 15.21 12.99
CA ASP A 190 -1.34 15.01 14.35
C ASP A 190 -0.02 15.75 14.60
N GLU A 191 0.85 15.88 13.60
CA GLU A 191 2.11 16.63 13.71
C GLU A 191 1.90 18.15 13.53
N LEU A 192 0.84 18.55 12.84
CA LEU A 192 0.56 19.95 12.49
C LEU A 192 -0.26 20.68 13.56
N LEU A 193 -1.25 20.01 14.17
CA LEU A 193 -2.17 20.65 15.14
C LEU A 193 -1.49 21.12 16.43
N ASP A 194 -0.35 20.56 16.78
CA ASP A 194 0.40 20.94 17.99
C ASP A 194 1.29 22.18 17.77
N ARG A 195 1.27 22.78 16.57
CA ARG A 195 2.19 23.86 16.19
C ARG A 195 1.52 25.24 16.14
N GLU A 196 2.20 26.22 16.74
CA GLU A 196 1.76 27.63 16.73
C GLU A 196 1.73 28.23 15.30
N ASP A 197 2.69 27.87 14.44
CA ASP A 197 2.75 28.38 13.07
C ASP A 197 1.62 27.84 12.16
N PHE A 198 1.01 26.72 12.54
CA PHE A 198 -0.16 26.17 11.89
C PHE A 198 -1.44 26.92 12.30
N ASP A 199 -1.54 27.35 13.56
CA ASP A 199 -2.66 28.17 14.04
C ASP A 199 -2.71 29.55 13.36
N GLU A 200 -1.54 30.11 13.03
CA GLU A 200 -1.40 31.38 12.31
C GLU A 200 -1.42 31.25 10.77
N LEU A 201 -1.70 30.05 10.26
CA LEU A 201 -1.74 29.79 8.83
C LEU A 201 -2.89 30.55 8.18
N ASP A 202 -2.59 31.40 7.20
CA ASP A 202 -3.61 32.10 6.42
C ASP A 202 -3.97 31.26 5.17
N ALA A 203 -4.79 30.23 5.36
CA ALA A 203 -5.27 29.36 4.28
C ALA A 203 -6.79 29.51 4.07
N PRO A 204 -7.29 29.35 2.83
CA PRO A 204 -8.73 29.40 2.58
C PRO A 204 -9.51 28.33 3.34
N ALA A 205 -10.76 28.61 3.75
CA ALA A 205 -11.59 27.63 4.47
C ALA A 205 -11.77 26.28 3.73
N ALA A 206 -11.61 26.25 2.40
CA ALA A 206 -11.61 25.02 1.62
C ALA A 206 -10.45 24.07 1.98
N PHE A 207 -9.27 24.62 2.28
CA PHE A 207 -8.10 23.88 2.75
C PHE A 207 -8.44 23.08 4.00
N TYR A 208 -8.87 23.76 5.08
CA TYR A 208 -9.18 23.09 6.35
C TYR A 208 -10.30 22.07 6.23
N ARG A 209 -11.35 22.35 5.44
CA ARG A 209 -12.43 21.38 5.19
C ARG A 209 -11.92 20.11 4.53
N LYS A 210 -11.03 20.25 3.53
CA LYS A 210 -10.43 19.12 2.83
C LYS A 210 -9.49 18.35 3.76
N MET A 211 -8.62 19.05 4.49
CA MET A 211 -7.72 18.49 5.50
C MET A 211 -8.47 17.64 6.54
N LEU A 212 -9.51 18.19 7.15
CA LEU A 212 -10.33 17.49 8.15
C LEU A 212 -11.03 16.26 7.55
N ARG A 213 -11.54 16.37 6.32
CA ARG A 213 -12.14 15.22 5.63
C ARG A 213 -11.12 14.10 5.43
N THR A 214 -9.92 14.43 4.95
CA THR A 214 -8.84 13.47 4.72
C THR A 214 -8.35 12.83 6.02
N SER A 215 -8.25 13.60 7.10
CA SER A 215 -7.95 13.06 8.43
C SER A 215 -8.99 12.02 8.87
N VAL A 216 -10.27 12.37 8.82
CA VAL A 216 -11.37 11.45 9.22
C VAL A 216 -11.40 10.19 8.35
N GLU A 217 -11.18 10.32 7.04
CA GLU A 217 -11.09 9.18 6.12
C GLU A 217 -9.90 8.26 6.44
N THR A 218 -8.75 8.86 6.78
CA THR A 218 -7.54 8.14 7.19
C THR A 218 -7.78 7.37 8.49
N THR A 219 -8.35 8.01 9.52
CA THR A 219 -8.72 7.36 10.79
C THR A 219 -9.67 6.19 10.56
N LYS A 220 -10.75 6.38 9.79
CA LYS A 220 -11.70 5.30 9.44
C LYS A 220 -11.04 4.16 8.66
N SER A 221 -10.04 4.45 7.83
CA SER A 221 -9.28 3.42 7.11
C SER A 221 -8.43 2.58 8.06
N ILE A 222 -7.75 3.24 9.00
CA ILE A 222 -6.94 2.60 10.04
C ILE A 222 -7.81 1.72 10.94
N GLU A 223 -8.94 2.24 11.44
CA GLU A 223 -9.88 1.48 12.29
C GLU A 223 -10.41 0.22 11.61
N ARG A 224 -10.80 0.33 10.33
CA ARG A 224 -11.22 -0.83 9.53
C ARG A 224 -10.10 -1.85 9.36
N GLY A 225 -8.87 -1.39 9.14
CA GLY A 225 -7.70 -2.25 9.05
C GLY A 225 -7.40 -3.00 10.35
N ILE A 226 -7.54 -2.33 11.50
CA ILE A 226 -7.38 -2.94 12.84
C ILE A 226 -8.47 -3.98 13.08
N ALA A 227 -9.74 -3.64 12.84
CA ALA A 227 -10.87 -4.55 13.02
C ALA A 227 -10.74 -5.80 12.14
N LEU A 228 -10.31 -5.65 10.89
CA LEU A 228 -10.08 -6.78 9.98
C LEU A 228 -8.96 -7.70 10.49
N LYS A 229 -7.82 -7.13 10.89
CA LYS A 229 -6.70 -7.90 11.45
C LYS A 229 -7.12 -8.66 12.72
N GLN A 230 -7.92 -8.03 13.59
CA GLN A 230 -8.47 -8.68 14.79
C GLN A 230 -9.42 -9.83 14.45
N LYS A 231 -10.34 -9.64 13.50
CA LYS A 231 -11.27 -10.68 13.05
C LYS A 231 -10.54 -11.90 12.49
N VAL A 232 -9.57 -11.68 11.60
CA VAL A 232 -8.75 -12.76 11.02
C VAL A 232 -8.00 -13.52 12.11
N ARG A 233 -7.43 -12.82 13.10
CA ARG A 233 -6.77 -13.45 14.24
C ARG A 233 -7.74 -14.28 15.08
N HIS A 234 -8.95 -13.78 15.34
CA HIS A 234 -9.95 -14.48 16.13
C HIS A 234 -10.42 -15.77 15.45
N GLU A 235 -10.73 -15.70 14.14
CA GLU A 235 -11.12 -16.88 13.36
C GLU A 235 -10.01 -17.94 13.31
N ALA A 236 -8.74 -17.52 13.22
CA ALA A 236 -7.60 -18.44 13.28
C ALA A 236 -7.48 -19.13 14.65
N THR A 237 -7.64 -18.39 15.74
CA THR A 237 -7.61 -18.96 17.10
C THR A 237 -8.79 -19.89 17.36
N GLU A 238 -9.98 -19.53 16.89
CA GLU A 238 -11.18 -20.35 17.05
C GLU A 238 -11.03 -21.69 16.31
N LYS A 239 -10.54 -21.68 15.07
CA LYS A 239 -10.24 -22.90 14.33
C LYS A 239 -9.19 -23.77 15.02
N ALA A 240 -8.16 -23.17 15.60
CA ALA A 240 -7.14 -23.91 16.34
C ALA A 240 -7.71 -24.59 17.61
N ILE A 241 -8.55 -23.88 18.37
CA ILE A 241 -9.24 -24.42 19.54
C ILE A 241 -10.19 -25.55 19.12
N GLN A 242 -10.97 -25.34 18.06
CA GLN A 242 -11.91 -26.33 17.56
C GLN A 242 -11.21 -27.63 17.16
N ASN A 243 -10.06 -27.54 16.48
CA ASN A 243 -9.26 -28.71 16.13
C ASN A 243 -8.78 -29.49 17.36
N GLU A 244 -8.33 -28.82 18.42
CA GLU A 244 -7.91 -29.49 19.66
C GLU A 244 -9.10 -30.09 20.42
N VAL A 245 -10.26 -29.43 20.42
CA VAL A 245 -11.50 -29.98 20.98
C VAL A 245 -11.90 -31.27 20.26
N ASP A 246 -11.87 -31.29 18.93
CA ASP A 246 -12.24 -32.48 18.15
C ASP A 246 -11.25 -33.64 18.36
N LYS A 247 -9.97 -33.34 18.53
CA LYS A 247 -8.95 -34.32 18.93
C LYS A 247 -9.19 -34.89 20.33
N MET A 248 -9.59 -34.04 21.29
CA MET A 248 -9.95 -34.48 22.64
C MET A 248 -11.22 -35.34 22.64
N ARG A 249 -12.24 -34.98 21.87
CA ARG A 249 -13.46 -35.78 21.68
C ARG A 249 -13.15 -37.16 21.11
N SER A 250 -12.29 -37.24 20.09
CA SER A 250 -11.84 -38.52 19.54
C SER A 250 -11.13 -39.39 20.58
N ARG A 251 -10.30 -38.80 21.45
CA ARG A 251 -9.66 -39.51 22.57
C ARG A 251 -10.67 -39.99 23.62
N LEU A 252 -11.65 -39.15 23.96
CA LEU A 252 -12.70 -39.51 24.93
C LEU A 252 -13.52 -40.70 24.44
N SER A 253 -13.96 -40.70 23.18
CA SER A 253 -14.69 -41.82 22.57
C SER A 253 -13.89 -43.13 22.65
N LYS A 254 -12.57 -43.10 22.37
CA LYS A 254 -11.71 -44.29 22.53
C LYS A 254 -11.65 -44.79 23.99
N LEU A 255 -11.65 -43.88 24.96
CA LEU A 255 -11.66 -44.23 26.38
C LEU A 255 -13.02 -44.81 26.81
N GLU A 256 -14.12 -44.29 26.28
CA GLU A 256 -15.47 -44.83 26.52
C GLU A 256 -15.60 -46.25 25.96
N ASP A 257 -15.10 -46.50 24.75
CA ASP A 257 -15.06 -47.85 24.14
C ASP A 257 -14.23 -48.81 24.99
N LEU A 258 -13.05 -48.37 25.47
CA LEU A 258 -12.20 -49.16 26.36
C LEU A 258 -12.92 -49.47 27.69
N ASN A 259 -13.57 -48.48 28.30
CA ASN A 259 -14.29 -48.65 29.55
C ASN A 259 -15.49 -49.60 29.40
N SER A 260 -16.23 -49.50 28.30
CA SER A 260 -17.31 -50.44 27.94
C SER A 260 -16.78 -51.87 27.83
N THR A 261 -15.64 -52.04 27.15
CA THR A 261 -14.96 -53.34 27.01
C THR A 261 -14.53 -53.90 28.37
N LEU A 262 -13.93 -53.08 29.24
CA LEU A 262 -13.53 -53.49 30.59
C LEU A 262 -14.73 -53.87 31.47
N SER A 263 -15.85 -53.15 31.35
CA SER A 263 -17.10 -53.49 32.04
C SER A 263 -17.64 -54.85 31.60
N ALA A 264 -17.63 -55.12 30.27
CA ALA A 264 -18.00 -56.41 29.71
C ALA A 264 -17.15 -57.55 30.29
N ILE A 265 -15.83 -57.39 30.28
CA ILE A 265 -14.87 -58.33 30.85
C ILE A 265 -15.13 -58.56 32.35
N THR A 266 -15.35 -57.49 33.11
CA THR A 266 -15.57 -57.57 34.57
C THR A 266 -16.84 -58.35 34.91
N LYS A 267 -17.92 -58.19 34.13
CA LYS A 267 -19.14 -58.99 34.29
C LYS A 267 -18.89 -60.49 34.07
N VAL A 268 -18.04 -60.85 33.11
CA VAL A 268 -17.70 -62.24 32.80
C VAL A 268 -16.90 -62.88 33.94
N VAL A 269 -15.87 -62.19 34.44
CA VAL A 269 -14.95 -62.72 35.46
C VAL A 269 -15.53 -62.62 36.88
N GLY A 270 -16.21 -61.51 37.20
CA GLY A 270 -16.72 -61.21 38.55
C GLY A 270 -17.88 -62.10 39.00
N VAL A 271 -18.65 -62.66 38.06
CA VAL A 271 -19.80 -63.52 38.35
C VAL A 271 -19.37 -64.96 38.67
N GLN A 272 -18.28 -65.46 38.07
CA GLN A 272 -17.91 -66.88 38.16
C GLN A 272 -16.90 -67.17 39.28
N LYS A 273 -17.40 -67.49 40.49
CA LYS A 273 -16.57 -67.78 41.67
C LYS A 273 -16.05 -69.23 41.73
N LYS A 274 -16.59 -70.15 40.92
CA LYS A 274 -16.22 -71.58 40.85
C LYS A 274 -16.41 -72.12 39.44
N CYS A 275 -15.57 -73.07 39.03
CA CYS A 275 -15.72 -73.74 37.74
C CYS A 275 -16.92 -74.70 37.78
N ARG A 276 -17.83 -74.61 36.80
CA ARG A 276 -18.99 -75.51 36.71
C ARG A 276 -18.60 -76.94 36.33
N SER A 277 -17.45 -77.13 35.69
CA SER A 277 -16.98 -78.44 35.21
C SER A 277 -16.06 -79.15 36.21
N CYS A 278 -15.12 -78.44 36.86
CA CYS A 278 -14.15 -79.05 37.80
C CYS A 278 -14.27 -78.58 39.25
N GLY A 279 -15.19 -77.66 39.57
CA GLY A 279 -15.48 -77.22 40.95
C GLY A 279 -14.44 -76.31 41.63
N GLN A 280 -13.27 -76.08 41.02
CA GLN A 280 -12.22 -75.24 41.61
C GLN A 280 -12.61 -73.76 41.70
N ARG A 281 -12.14 -73.09 42.77
CA ARG A 281 -12.49 -71.70 43.14
C ARG A 281 -11.57 -70.62 42.55
N LYS A 282 -10.46 -70.97 41.90
CA LYS A 282 -9.43 -70.00 41.51
C LYS A 282 -8.93 -70.21 40.08
N GLY A 283 -8.64 -69.09 39.42
CA GLY A 283 -7.90 -69.05 38.16
C GLY A 283 -8.79 -69.07 36.91
N PHE A 284 -9.66 -68.09 36.71
CA PHE A 284 -10.29 -67.88 35.38
C PHE A 284 -9.44 -66.92 34.55
N ARG A 285 -9.26 -67.25 33.28
CA ARG A 285 -8.69 -66.35 32.25
C ARG A 285 -9.81 -65.88 31.33
N ILE A 286 -9.60 -64.77 30.65
CA ILE A 286 -10.56 -64.24 29.67
C ILE A 286 -10.23 -64.85 28.31
N GLY A 287 -11.20 -65.51 27.68
CA GLY A 287 -11.15 -65.91 26.29
C GLY A 287 -11.93 -64.92 25.43
N ASP A 288 -11.41 -64.63 24.24
CA ASP A 288 -12.09 -63.82 23.23
C ASP A 288 -12.79 -64.74 22.22
N THR A 289 -14.02 -64.41 21.84
CA THR A 289 -14.83 -65.20 20.90
C THR A 289 -15.58 -64.27 19.95
N ASP A 290 -16.05 -64.79 18.82
CA ASP A 290 -16.85 -64.04 17.84
C ASP A 290 -18.14 -63.41 18.44
N ARG A 291 -18.55 -63.86 19.63
CA ARG A 291 -19.75 -63.39 20.34
C ARG A 291 -19.43 -62.56 21.59
N GLY A 292 -18.17 -62.20 21.83
CA GLY A 292 -17.70 -61.42 22.97
C GLY A 292 -16.78 -62.20 23.92
N PHE A 293 -16.69 -61.78 25.17
CA PHE A 293 -15.76 -62.36 26.15
C PHE A 293 -16.36 -63.57 26.91
N THR A 294 -15.55 -64.61 27.12
CA THR A 294 -15.90 -65.83 27.88
C THR A 294 -14.92 -66.07 29.04
N ALA A 295 -15.38 -66.69 30.13
CA ALA A 295 -14.49 -67.08 31.24
C ALA A 295 -13.95 -68.49 31.00
N VAL A 296 -12.63 -68.64 30.89
CA VAL A 296 -11.96 -69.93 30.67
C VAL A 296 -11.32 -70.40 31.97
N CYS A 297 -11.65 -71.62 32.41
CA CYS A 297 -11.04 -72.18 33.61
C CYS A 297 -9.55 -72.47 33.38
N GLY A 298 -8.68 -71.89 34.21
CA GLY A 298 -7.23 -72.09 34.15
C GLY A 298 -6.77 -73.49 34.56
N ASN A 299 -7.63 -74.27 35.24
CA ASN A 299 -7.31 -75.63 35.68
C ASN A 299 -7.72 -76.69 34.64
N CYS A 300 -8.94 -76.63 34.09
CA CYS A 300 -9.45 -77.66 33.18
C CYS A 300 -9.71 -77.17 31.75
N GLY A 301 -9.47 -75.89 31.45
CA GLY A 301 -9.66 -75.30 30.11
C GLY A 301 -11.12 -75.13 29.69
N ALA A 302 -12.10 -75.49 30.52
CA ALA A 302 -13.52 -75.37 30.16
C ALA A 302 -13.93 -73.89 30.00
N GLU A 303 -14.67 -73.62 28.93
CA GLU A 303 -15.23 -72.29 28.65
C GLU A 303 -16.60 -72.12 29.32
N HIS A 304 -16.83 -70.95 29.89
CA HIS A 304 -18.06 -70.61 30.57
C HIS A 304 -18.62 -69.32 29.94
N PRO A 305 -19.49 -69.46 28.92
CA PRO A 305 -20.10 -68.30 28.28
C PRO A 305 -20.93 -67.53 29.30
N ASN A 306 -20.83 -66.21 29.23
CA ASN A 306 -21.57 -65.32 30.12
C ASN A 306 -23.05 -65.35 29.76
N THR A 307 -23.86 -65.96 30.63
CA THR A 307 -25.30 -66.21 30.40
C THR A 307 -26.12 -64.92 30.31
N ASP A 308 -25.63 -63.79 30.83
CA ASP A 308 -26.30 -62.49 30.72
C ASP A 308 -26.13 -61.82 29.34
N TYR A 309 -25.07 -62.14 28.58
CA TYR A 309 -24.88 -61.62 27.21
C TYR A 309 -25.80 -62.29 26.18
N LEU A 310 -26.18 -63.55 26.43
CA LEU A 310 -27.06 -64.32 25.54
C LEU A 310 -28.54 -63.88 25.62
N ASN A 311 -28.93 -63.20 26.71
CA ASN A 311 -30.31 -62.73 26.89
C ASN A 311 -30.57 -61.32 26.30
N HIS A 312 -29.54 -60.54 25.96
CA HIS A 312 -29.69 -59.19 25.41
C HIS A 312 -29.38 -59.05 23.91
N ILE A 313 -29.00 -60.13 23.23
CA ILE A 313 -28.81 -60.17 21.77
C ILE A 313 -29.79 -61.18 21.16
N TYR A 314 -31.08 -60.86 21.24
CA TYR A 314 -32.09 -61.40 20.33
C TYR A 314 -33.02 -60.26 19.92
N LEU A 315 -32.53 -59.40 19.03
CA LEU A 315 -33.38 -58.71 18.06
C LEU A 315 -32.83 -59.06 16.68
N PRO A 316 -33.63 -59.72 15.82
CA PRO A 316 -33.18 -60.11 14.49
C PRO A 316 -32.98 -58.87 13.62
N ARG A 317 -31.92 -58.90 12.80
CA ARG A 317 -31.79 -58.07 11.60
C ARG A 317 -33.04 -58.29 10.73
N GLN A 318 -33.92 -57.30 10.64
CA GLN A 318 -34.82 -57.16 9.50
C GLN A 318 -34.59 -55.80 8.84
N SER A 319 -34.11 -55.91 7.60
CA SER A 319 -34.50 -55.07 6.45
C SER A 319 -34.05 -53.61 6.43
N ALA A 320 -32.97 -53.39 5.68
CA ALA A 320 -32.80 -52.16 4.92
C ALA A 320 -33.98 -52.00 3.94
N MET A 321 -34.70 -50.87 3.99
CA MET A 321 -35.33 -50.28 2.81
C MET A 321 -35.78 -48.82 3.04
N ALA A 322 -35.18 -47.94 2.24
CA ALA A 322 -35.73 -46.73 1.61
C ALA A 322 -36.31 -45.59 2.47
N LEU A 323 -35.75 -44.38 2.26
CA LEU A 323 -36.39 -43.13 1.77
C LEU A 323 -35.42 -41.96 2.10
N ARG A 324 -34.69 -41.38 1.12
CA ARG A 324 -35.09 -40.18 0.34
C ARG A 324 -36.15 -39.35 1.09
N TRP A 325 -35.78 -38.19 1.63
CA TRP A 325 -35.89 -36.85 1.02
C TRP A 325 -34.88 -35.92 1.72
#